data_AF-A0A965S157-F1
#
_entry.id   AF-A0A965S157-F1
#
_cell.length_a   1.000
_cell.length_b   1.000
_cell.length_c   1.000
_cell.angle_alpha   90.00
_cell.angle_beta   90.00
_cell.angle_gamma   90.00
#
_symmetry.space_group_name_H-M   'P 1'
#
loop_
_entity.id
_entity.type
_entity.pdbx_description
1 polymer ?
#
loop_
_entity_poly.entity_id
_entity_poly.type
_entity_poly.pdbx_seq_one_letter_code
_entity_poly.pdbx_strand_id
1 'polypeptide(L)'
;MSDCNINTTFKNISSINNDLLLNILESNLKHYLDWAFLNIGAWFDVRISNETIYATNSHYKLLPVEDPSYIDGQVWQGIRKDWVWENGIVYHDSSPMVIGNIYVNGTPIYSGFVIDYPNGRILFDSPISTSSTVSLEYSYRFVQVYRANDAPWFNLLQYSSFRTDSLDIKQTDKGDWSIGNYHRVQMPCIIIESLPRSRSLPYELGSGSLVLEQDIMMYIFTENKNDRNKLLDIIRVQQDGVIYLYDTNRVAQDDNYALDYNGSLKPGALMYPDLVTNYAWRKCWLKNISLTELSTQHPNLHSGAARITAEIIYA
;
A
#
# COMPACT_ATOMS: atom_id res chain seq x y z
N MET A 1 -2.71 -31.10 45.95
CA MET A 1 -3.12 -31.61 44.62
C MET A 1 -3.40 -30.38 43.78
N SER A 2 -2.51 -30.05 42.86
CA SER A 2 -2.72 -28.92 41.94
C SER A 2 -3.88 -29.27 41.01
N ASP A 3 -4.93 -28.48 41.04
CA ASP A 3 -6.07 -28.65 40.14
C ASP A 3 -5.58 -28.65 38.70
N CYS A 4 -5.62 -29.82 38.09
CA CYS A 4 -5.25 -30.03 36.70
C CYS A 4 -6.42 -29.54 35.84
N ASN A 5 -6.56 -28.21 35.74
CA ASN A 5 -7.61 -27.59 34.95
C ASN A 5 -7.48 -28.07 33.49
N ILE A 6 -8.52 -28.75 33.01
CA ILE A 6 -8.61 -29.17 31.62
C ILE A 6 -8.66 -27.89 30.77
N ASN A 7 -7.76 -27.78 29.78
CA ASN A 7 -7.77 -26.63 28.89
C ASN A 7 -8.98 -26.74 27.94
N THR A 8 -9.92 -25.81 28.06
CA THR A 8 -11.13 -25.75 27.24
C THR A 8 -11.03 -24.70 26.12
N THR A 9 -9.89 -24.03 25.98
CA THR A 9 -9.69 -22.91 25.04
C THR A 9 -8.42 -23.11 24.20
N PHE A 10 -8.41 -22.53 23.00
CA PHE A 10 -7.19 -22.49 22.19
C PHE A 10 -6.14 -21.61 22.88
N LYS A 11 -4.89 -22.07 22.90
CA LYS A 11 -3.78 -21.35 23.50
C LYS A 11 -3.53 -20.05 22.71
N ASN A 12 -3.45 -18.93 23.42
CA ASN A 12 -3.14 -17.60 22.87
C ASN A 12 -4.13 -17.09 21.82
N ILE A 13 -5.34 -17.67 21.74
CA ILE A 13 -6.41 -17.22 20.86
C ILE A 13 -7.61 -16.81 21.72
N SER A 14 -7.92 -15.52 21.74
CA SER A 14 -9.06 -14.99 22.50
C SER A 14 -10.35 -14.92 21.69
N SER A 15 -10.26 -14.74 20.38
CA SER A 15 -11.41 -14.64 19.47
C SER A 15 -11.04 -15.01 18.05
N ILE A 16 -12.01 -15.54 17.30
CA ILE A 16 -11.88 -15.81 15.86
C ILE A 16 -11.82 -14.53 15.01
N ASN A 17 -12.31 -13.41 15.55
CA ASN A 17 -12.34 -12.13 14.84
C ASN A 17 -10.98 -11.40 14.88
N ASN A 18 -10.02 -11.90 15.65
CA ASN A 18 -8.71 -11.27 15.75
C ASN A 18 -7.85 -11.70 14.57
N ASP A 19 -7.09 -10.75 14.03
CA ASP A 19 -5.97 -11.04 13.17
C ASP A 19 -4.95 -11.89 13.92
N LEU A 20 -4.53 -12.97 13.28
CA LEU A 20 -3.48 -13.86 13.76
C LEU A 20 -2.18 -13.59 13.00
N LEU A 21 -1.14 -14.36 13.33
CA LEU A 21 0.24 -14.12 12.89
C LEU A 21 0.38 -13.78 11.40
N LEU A 22 -0.25 -14.53 10.50
CA LEU A 22 -0.12 -14.32 9.05
C LEU A 22 -0.65 -12.95 8.61
N ASN A 23 -1.84 -12.57 9.05
CA ASN A 23 -2.44 -11.29 8.73
C ASN A 23 -1.69 -10.12 9.37
N ILE A 24 -1.23 -10.30 10.62
CA ILE A 24 -0.42 -9.29 11.32
C ILE A 24 0.88 -9.07 10.56
N LEU A 25 1.53 -10.15 10.09
CA LEU A 25 2.77 -10.08 9.31
C LEU A 25 2.58 -9.35 7.98
N GLU A 26 1.56 -9.70 7.20
CA GLU A 26 1.28 -9.03 5.92
C GLU A 26 1.02 -7.53 6.12
N SER A 27 0.19 -7.18 7.09
CA SER A 27 -0.21 -5.80 7.35
C SER A 27 0.97 -4.96 7.86
N ASN A 28 1.79 -5.51 8.76
CA ASN A 28 2.98 -4.82 9.24
C ASN A 28 4.04 -4.67 8.15
N LEU A 29 4.30 -5.71 7.35
CA LEU A 29 5.26 -5.64 6.26
C LEU A 29 4.84 -4.65 5.18
N LYS A 30 3.54 -4.59 4.85
CA LYS A 30 3.01 -3.57 3.93
C LYS A 30 3.34 -2.17 4.47
N HIS A 31 2.96 -1.89 5.71
CA HIS A 31 3.14 -0.56 6.29
C HIS A 31 4.63 -0.20 6.47
N TYR A 32 5.46 -1.17 6.83
CA TYR A 32 6.92 -1.01 6.90
C TYR A 32 7.50 -0.65 5.52
N LEU A 33 7.13 -1.40 4.48
CA LEU A 33 7.64 -1.14 3.12
C LEU A 33 7.16 0.22 2.60
N ASP A 34 5.88 0.55 2.80
CA ASP A 34 5.34 1.86 2.42
C ASP A 34 6.13 3.00 3.07
N TRP A 35 6.47 2.87 4.36
CA TRP A 35 7.28 3.85 5.07
C TRP A 35 8.74 3.86 4.61
N ALA A 36 9.36 2.69 4.47
CA ALA A 36 10.76 2.55 4.10
C ALA A 36 11.06 3.05 2.69
N PHE A 37 10.15 2.80 1.73
CA PHE A 37 10.27 3.30 0.36
C PHE A 37 10.24 4.83 0.30
N LEU A 38 9.37 5.47 1.09
CA LEU A 38 9.37 6.92 1.19
C LEU A 38 10.69 7.45 1.78
N ASN A 39 11.29 6.78 2.75
CA ASN A 39 12.57 7.23 3.33
C ASN A 39 13.77 7.14 2.37
N ILE A 40 13.64 6.44 1.24
CA ILE A 40 14.67 6.37 0.19
C ILE A 40 14.31 7.18 -1.06
N GLY A 41 13.32 8.07 -1.00
CA GLY A 41 12.98 8.93 -2.13
C GLY A 41 11.98 8.32 -3.13
N ALA A 42 11.31 7.21 -2.81
CA ALA A 42 10.44 6.51 -3.76
C ALA A 42 9.03 7.12 -3.85
N TRP A 43 8.94 8.41 -4.17
CA TRP A 43 7.69 9.11 -4.46
C TRP A 43 7.84 10.02 -5.69
N PHE A 44 6.71 10.49 -6.22
CA PHE A 44 6.69 11.46 -7.30
C PHE A 44 5.80 12.65 -6.92
N ASP A 45 6.34 13.86 -7.08
CA ASP A 45 5.64 15.10 -6.79
C ASP A 45 4.91 15.65 -8.02
N VAL A 46 3.61 15.84 -7.88
CA VAL A 46 2.74 16.43 -8.89
C VAL A 46 2.49 17.90 -8.54
N ARG A 47 2.96 18.80 -9.41
CA ARG A 47 2.78 20.26 -9.29
C ARG A 47 1.96 20.80 -10.46
N ILE A 48 1.19 21.85 -10.23
CA ILE A 48 0.32 22.46 -11.25
C ILE A 48 1.14 23.09 -12.40
N SER A 49 2.39 23.45 -12.15
CA SER A 49 3.32 23.98 -13.17
C SER A 49 4.15 22.91 -13.89
N ASN A 50 4.06 21.63 -13.50
CA ASN A 50 4.83 20.57 -14.15
C ASN A 50 4.18 20.22 -15.49
N GLU A 51 4.59 20.93 -16.55
CA GLU A 51 4.38 20.43 -17.90
C GLU A 51 5.29 19.23 -18.13
N THR A 52 4.70 18.08 -18.45
CA THR A 52 5.48 16.90 -18.79
C THR A 52 5.73 16.88 -20.30
N ILE A 53 6.93 16.46 -20.71
CA ILE A 53 7.28 16.24 -22.12
C ILE A 53 6.46 15.12 -22.81
N TYR A 54 5.59 14.43 -22.07
CA TYR A 54 4.79 13.27 -22.50
C TYR A 54 3.28 13.44 -22.25
N ALA A 55 2.68 14.63 -22.44
CA ALA A 55 1.26 14.84 -22.07
C ALA A 55 0.34 15.40 -23.15
N THR A 56 -0.82 14.74 -23.28
CA THR A 56 -2.10 15.33 -23.70
C THR A 56 -2.94 15.77 -22.48
N ASN A 57 -2.65 15.21 -21.29
CA ASN A 57 -3.21 15.58 -19.98
C ASN A 57 -2.09 15.69 -18.94
N SER A 58 -2.16 16.63 -18.00
CA SER A 58 -1.13 16.81 -16.96
C SER A 58 -1.45 15.99 -15.71
N HIS A 59 -0.44 15.46 -15.01
CA HIS A 59 -0.62 14.66 -13.78
C HIS A 59 -1.44 15.34 -12.68
N TYR A 60 -1.42 16.68 -12.64
CA TYR A 60 -2.16 17.48 -11.67
C TYR A 60 -3.66 17.59 -11.99
N LYS A 61 -4.09 17.23 -13.21
CA LYS A 61 -5.50 17.24 -13.61
C LYS A 61 -6.12 15.89 -13.32
N LEU A 62 -7.23 15.91 -12.61
CA LEU A 62 -8.02 14.71 -12.35
C LEU A 62 -8.96 14.42 -13.52
N LEU A 63 -9.31 13.15 -13.64
CA LEU A 63 -10.23 12.64 -14.65
C LEU A 63 -11.56 12.31 -13.98
N PRO A 64 -12.69 12.71 -14.56
CA PRO A 64 -13.99 12.24 -14.09
C PRO A 64 -14.09 10.73 -14.34
N VAL A 65 -14.68 10.02 -13.38
CA VAL A 65 -14.86 8.57 -13.43
C VAL A 65 -16.32 8.24 -13.18
N GLU A 66 -16.86 7.37 -14.02
CA GLU A 66 -18.15 6.75 -13.76
C GLU A 66 -17.95 5.58 -12.79
N ASP A 67 -18.48 5.73 -11.57
CA ASP A 67 -18.54 4.67 -10.56
C ASP A 67 -20.03 4.38 -10.29
N PRO A 68 -20.52 3.13 -10.45
CA PRO A 68 -21.92 2.79 -10.23
C PRO A 68 -22.45 3.10 -8.83
N SER A 69 -21.56 3.28 -7.85
CA SER A 69 -21.90 3.62 -6.47
C SER A 69 -22.19 5.11 -6.28
N TYR A 70 -21.87 5.96 -7.26
CA TYR A 70 -21.97 7.41 -7.20
C TYR A 70 -22.67 7.99 -8.44
N ILE A 71 -23.10 9.24 -8.33
CA ILE A 71 -23.66 9.98 -9.47
C ILE A 71 -22.49 10.48 -10.33
N ASP A 72 -22.69 10.49 -11.66
CA ASP A 72 -21.69 11.02 -12.58
C ASP A 72 -21.28 12.46 -12.21
N GLY A 73 -19.97 12.73 -12.28
CA GLY A 73 -19.37 13.98 -11.84
C GLY A 73 -19.05 14.08 -10.35
N GLN A 74 -19.35 13.06 -9.52
CA GLN A 74 -18.91 13.05 -8.11
C GLN A 74 -17.49 12.51 -7.91
N VAL A 75 -17.04 11.58 -8.75
CA VAL A 75 -15.74 10.91 -8.57
C VAL A 75 -14.74 11.42 -9.58
N TRP A 76 -13.62 11.93 -9.06
CA TRP A 76 -12.50 12.43 -9.86
C TRP A 76 -11.22 11.73 -9.41
N GLN A 77 -10.54 11.05 -10.32
CA GLN A 77 -9.34 10.28 -9.99
C GLN A 77 -8.07 10.90 -10.58
N GLY A 78 -6.97 10.73 -9.86
CA GLY A 78 -5.63 11.00 -10.39
C GLY A 78 -5.22 9.95 -11.41
N ILE A 79 -4.16 10.24 -12.14
CA ILE A 79 -3.57 9.27 -13.08
C ILE A 79 -3.03 8.05 -12.32
N ARG A 80 -2.48 8.29 -11.12
CA ARG A 80 -1.99 7.26 -10.21
C ARG A 80 -2.72 7.30 -8.88
N LYS A 81 -2.86 6.11 -8.31
CA LYS A 81 -3.37 5.92 -6.95
C LYS A 81 -2.24 5.84 -5.92
N ASP A 82 -2.62 5.65 -4.67
CA ASP A 82 -1.71 5.57 -3.52
C ASP A 82 -1.00 6.90 -3.27
N TRP A 83 -1.82 7.92 -2.99
CA TRP A 83 -1.36 9.26 -2.65
C TRP A 83 -0.72 9.26 -1.27
N VAL A 84 0.39 9.97 -1.14
CA VAL A 84 1.14 10.07 0.11
C VAL A 84 0.38 10.97 1.08
N TRP A 85 0.07 10.43 2.25
CA TRP A 85 -0.52 11.17 3.37
C TRP A 85 0.46 11.29 4.54
N GLU A 86 1.53 10.50 4.53
CA GLU A 86 2.53 10.48 5.58
C GLU A 86 3.32 11.79 5.65
N ASN A 87 3.70 12.18 6.86
CA ASN A 87 4.48 13.38 7.13
C ASN A 87 5.79 13.05 7.86
N GLY A 88 6.66 14.05 8.00
CA GLY A 88 7.93 13.90 8.73
C GLY A 88 9.04 13.13 7.99
N ILE A 89 8.81 12.76 6.73
CA ILE A 89 9.78 12.04 5.90
C ILE A 89 10.67 13.05 5.17
N VAL A 90 11.98 12.88 5.27
CA VAL A 90 12.98 13.74 4.60
C VAL A 90 14.02 12.88 3.91
N TYR A 91 14.19 13.06 2.61
CA TYR A 91 15.24 12.43 1.80
C TYR A 91 15.99 13.51 1.02
N HIS A 92 17.29 13.69 1.32
CA HIS A 92 18.17 14.70 0.72
C HIS A 92 17.49 16.07 0.50
N ASP A 93 16.99 16.66 1.59
CA ASP A 93 16.32 17.98 1.65
C ASP A 93 14.95 18.07 0.97
N SER A 94 14.40 16.94 0.53
CA SER A 94 13.06 16.86 -0.06
C SER A 94 12.11 16.01 0.79
N SER A 95 10.84 16.35 0.76
CA SER A 95 9.75 15.62 1.44
C SER A 95 8.56 15.47 0.48
N PRO A 96 7.75 14.42 0.61
CA PRO A 96 6.50 14.32 -0.13
C PRO A 96 5.62 15.56 0.09
N MET A 97 4.98 16.03 -0.97
CA MET A 97 4.03 17.12 -0.92
C MET A 97 2.74 16.66 -0.24
N VAL A 98 2.36 17.38 0.81
CA VAL A 98 1.01 17.28 1.37
C VAL A 98 0.03 17.82 0.35
N ILE A 99 -1.13 17.17 0.23
CA ILE A 99 -2.19 17.61 -0.67
C ILE A 99 -2.59 19.05 -0.33
N GLY A 100 -2.42 19.93 -1.31
CA GLY A 100 -2.74 21.34 -1.20
C GLY A 100 -4.21 21.63 -1.48
N ASN A 101 -4.48 22.85 -1.94
CA ASN A 101 -5.83 23.24 -2.37
C ASN A 101 -6.26 22.43 -3.59
N ILE A 102 -7.54 22.03 -3.61
CA ILE A 102 -8.19 21.51 -4.80
C ILE A 102 -8.76 22.69 -5.57
N TYR A 103 -8.54 22.71 -6.88
CA TYR A 103 -9.06 23.74 -7.77
C TYR A 103 -10.12 23.14 -8.69
N VAL A 104 -11.28 23.78 -8.78
CA VAL A 104 -12.30 23.48 -9.77
C VAL A 104 -12.40 24.69 -10.70
N ASN A 105 -12.09 24.48 -11.99
CA ASN A 105 -12.00 25.54 -12.99
C ASN A 105 -11.10 26.72 -12.55
N GLY A 106 -9.98 26.41 -11.88
CA GLY A 106 -9.02 27.40 -11.39
C GLY A 106 -9.40 28.10 -10.08
N THR A 107 -10.58 27.82 -9.51
CA THR A 107 -11.00 28.38 -8.21
C THR A 107 -10.73 27.37 -7.09
N PRO A 108 -9.99 27.74 -6.02
CA PRO A 108 -9.75 26.83 -4.91
C PRO A 108 -11.05 26.56 -4.15
N ILE A 109 -11.25 25.30 -3.77
CA ILE A 109 -12.32 24.85 -2.90
C ILE A 109 -11.73 24.27 -1.62
N TYR A 110 -12.45 24.42 -0.51
CA TYR A 110 -11.94 24.07 0.83
C TYR A 110 -12.83 23.07 1.57
N SER A 111 -14.01 22.75 1.04
CA SER A 111 -14.97 21.80 1.62
C SER A 111 -15.90 21.26 0.53
N GLY A 112 -16.77 20.31 0.89
CA GLY A 112 -17.68 19.67 -0.06
C GLY A 112 -17.08 18.46 -0.78
N PHE A 113 -16.00 17.89 -0.24
CA PHE A 113 -15.30 16.76 -0.81
C PHE A 113 -14.61 15.92 0.26
N VAL A 114 -14.33 14.67 -0.11
CA VAL A 114 -13.52 13.70 0.63
C VAL A 114 -12.36 13.27 -0.26
N ILE A 115 -11.16 13.22 0.31
CA ILE A 115 -9.97 12.71 -0.37
C ILE A 115 -9.79 11.24 0.04
N ASP A 116 -9.75 10.35 -0.94
CA ASP A 116 -9.44 8.93 -0.76
C ASP A 116 -7.99 8.70 -1.22
N TYR A 117 -7.08 8.66 -0.24
CA TYR A 117 -5.65 8.55 -0.48
C TYR A 117 -5.25 7.21 -1.13
N PRO A 118 -5.70 6.04 -0.64
CA PRO A 118 -5.34 4.74 -1.24
C PRO A 118 -5.72 4.64 -2.72
N ASN A 119 -6.89 5.15 -3.10
CA ASN A 119 -7.37 5.07 -4.48
C ASN A 119 -6.96 6.26 -5.35
N GLY A 120 -6.37 7.30 -4.74
CA GLY A 120 -5.97 8.53 -5.41
C GLY A 120 -7.14 9.20 -6.11
N ARG A 121 -8.24 9.40 -5.38
CA ARG A 121 -9.47 10.02 -5.90
C ARG A 121 -10.05 11.03 -4.93
N ILE A 122 -10.86 11.91 -5.48
CA ILE A 122 -11.63 12.92 -4.76
C ILE A 122 -13.10 12.63 -5.02
N LEU A 123 -13.86 12.55 -3.94
CA LEU A 123 -15.29 12.33 -3.97
C LEU A 123 -15.96 13.63 -3.55
N PHE A 124 -16.75 14.22 -4.44
CA PHE A 124 -17.51 15.42 -4.15
C PHE A 124 -18.87 15.05 -3.52
N ASP A 125 -19.26 15.78 -2.49
CA ASP A 125 -20.55 15.59 -1.80
C ASP A 125 -21.73 15.81 -2.75
N SER A 126 -21.54 16.63 -3.78
CA SER A 126 -22.51 16.89 -4.85
C SER A 126 -21.83 16.81 -6.22
N PRO A 127 -22.52 16.30 -7.25
CA PRO A 127 -21.93 16.15 -8.58
C PRO A 127 -21.54 17.49 -9.18
N ILE A 128 -20.35 17.56 -9.76
CA ILE A 128 -19.88 18.69 -10.56
C ILE A 128 -19.86 18.31 -12.04
N SER A 129 -20.00 19.28 -12.95
CA SER A 129 -20.01 19.00 -14.39
C SER A 129 -18.76 18.24 -14.81
N THR A 130 -18.91 17.15 -15.56
CA THR A 130 -17.79 16.31 -16.08
C THR A 130 -16.88 17.05 -17.06
N SER A 131 -17.34 18.18 -17.60
CA SER A 131 -16.52 19.10 -18.40
C SER A 131 -15.62 20.03 -17.56
N SER A 132 -15.77 20.04 -16.23
CA SER A 132 -14.95 20.87 -15.34
C SER A 132 -13.50 20.39 -15.32
N THR A 133 -12.58 21.32 -15.07
CA THR A 133 -11.19 20.96 -14.80
C THR A 133 -10.97 20.92 -13.29
N VAL A 134 -10.78 19.71 -12.76
CA VAL A 134 -10.37 19.52 -11.36
C VAL A 134 -8.85 19.31 -11.32
N SER A 135 -8.16 20.06 -10.46
CA SER A 135 -6.71 19.95 -10.31
C SER A 135 -6.25 20.13 -8.87
N LEU A 136 -5.17 19.46 -8.50
CA LEU A 136 -4.49 19.65 -7.22
C LEU A 136 -3.00 19.30 -7.31
N GLU A 137 -2.26 19.70 -6.29
CA GLU A 137 -0.89 19.28 -6.05
C GLU A 137 -0.87 18.18 -4.99
N TYR A 138 -0.11 17.13 -5.24
CA TYR A 138 -0.03 15.94 -4.40
C TYR A 138 1.24 15.16 -4.70
N SER A 139 1.57 14.21 -3.82
CA SER A 139 2.56 13.18 -4.14
C SER A 139 1.91 11.81 -4.15
N TYR A 140 2.42 10.93 -5.00
CA TYR A 140 2.04 9.52 -5.01
C TYR A 140 3.26 8.62 -4.88
N ARG A 141 3.04 7.41 -4.37
CA ARG A 141 4.12 6.42 -4.20
C ARG A 141 4.62 5.91 -5.55
N PHE A 142 5.94 5.88 -5.70
CA PHE A 142 6.55 5.34 -6.92
C PHE A 142 6.36 3.83 -7.03
N VAL A 143 6.44 3.12 -5.90
CA VAL A 143 6.23 1.67 -5.80
C VAL A 143 4.97 1.43 -4.97
N GLN A 144 4.02 0.69 -5.53
CA GLN A 144 2.79 0.37 -4.82
C GLN A 144 2.88 -0.98 -4.13
N VAL A 145 2.62 -1.01 -2.82
CA VAL A 145 2.69 -2.24 -2.02
C VAL A 145 1.28 -2.71 -1.66
N TYR A 146 1.00 -3.98 -1.93
CA TYR A 146 -0.30 -4.61 -1.71
C TYR A 146 -0.16 -5.83 -0.82
N ARG A 147 -1.19 -6.13 -0.02
CA ARG A 147 -1.38 -7.47 0.52
C ARG A 147 -2.06 -8.34 -0.53
N ALA A 148 -1.80 -9.64 -0.52
CA ALA A 148 -2.40 -10.57 -1.47
C ALA A 148 -3.94 -10.53 -1.42
N ASN A 149 -4.53 -10.32 -0.24
CA ASN A 149 -5.99 -10.19 -0.11
C ASN A 149 -6.55 -8.89 -0.72
N ASP A 150 -5.77 -7.81 -0.73
CA ASP A 150 -6.15 -6.53 -1.39
C ASP A 150 -5.92 -6.59 -2.90
N ALA A 151 -5.20 -7.60 -3.38
CA ALA A 151 -4.93 -7.88 -4.77
C ALA A 151 -5.29 -9.35 -5.08
N PRO A 152 -6.59 -9.73 -5.06
CA PRO A 152 -7.10 -11.12 -5.07
C PRO A 152 -6.86 -11.90 -6.38
N TRP A 153 -5.70 -11.68 -7.02
CA TRP A 153 -5.11 -12.35 -8.18
C TRP A 153 -5.37 -11.70 -9.55
N PHE A 154 -5.22 -10.36 -9.57
CA PHE A 154 -5.17 -9.43 -10.72
C PHE A 154 -6.51 -8.85 -11.19
N ASN A 155 -6.98 -7.79 -10.51
CA ASN A 155 -8.12 -6.98 -10.93
C ASN A 155 -7.88 -6.13 -12.22
N LEU A 156 -6.80 -6.44 -12.98
CA LEU A 156 -6.20 -5.81 -14.17
C LEU A 156 -4.87 -5.12 -13.87
N LEU A 157 -3.79 -5.64 -14.48
CA LEU A 157 -2.47 -5.02 -14.46
C LEU A 157 -2.45 -3.84 -15.42
N GLN A 158 -2.04 -2.67 -14.93
CA GLN A 158 -1.95 -1.47 -15.74
C GLN A 158 -0.53 -1.21 -16.22
N TYR A 159 -0.34 -1.33 -17.54
CA TYR A 159 0.86 -0.91 -18.26
C TYR A 159 0.88 0.60 -18.49
N SER A 160 2.07 1.14 -18.73
CA SER A 160 2.38 2.53 -19.04
C SER A 160 1.69 3.48 -18.08
N SER A 161 1.66 3.12 -16.80
CA SER A 161 0.91 3.84 -15.78
C SER A 161 1.56 5.18 -15.39
N PHE A 162 2.73 5.47 -15.95
CA PHE A 162 3.36 6.80 -15.96
C PHE A 162 3.05 7.62 -17.22
N ARG A 163 2.46 7.05 -18.27
CA ARG A 163 2.09 7.81 -19.50
C ARG A 163 0.86 8.68 -19.24
N THR A 164 0.88 9.87 -19.84
CA THR A 164 -0.21 10.85 -19.74
C THR A 164 -0.68 11.41 -21.09
N ASP A 165 -0.09 10.92 -22.17
CA ASP A 165 -0.35 11.23 -23.58
C ASP A 165 -1.23 10.19 -24.29
N SER A 166 -1.65 9.12 -23.60
CA SER A 166 -2.54 8.14 -24.21
C SER A 166 -3.95 8.70 -24.38
N LEU A 167 -4.51 8.55 -25.58
CA LEU A 167 -5.90 8.95 -25.86
C LEU A 167 -6.91 8.09 -25.09
N ASP A 168 -6.52 6.87 -24.71
CA ASP A 168 -7.36 5.95 -23.93
C ASP A 168 -7.63 6.47 -22.51
N ILE A 169 -6.83 7.43 -22.01
CA ILE A 169 -7.04 8.08 -20.71
C ILE A 169 -8.38 8.83 -20.65
N LYS A 170 -8.88 9.30 -21.79
CA LYS A 170 -10.16 10.02 -21.89
C LYS A 170 -11.33 9.12 -22.27
N GLN A 171 -11.08 7.83 -22.53
CA GLN A 171 -12.13 6.88 -22.88
C GLN A 171 -12.67 6.27 -21.59
N THR A 172 -13.90 6.62 -21.24
CA THR A 172 -14.63 6.07 -20.10
C THR A 172 -15.12 4.65 -20.37
N ASP A 173 -15.36 4.32 -21.65
CA ASP A 173 -16.08 3.09 -22.01
C ASP A 173 -15.17 1.99 -22.60
N LYS A 174 -13.94 2.35 -23.02
CA LYS A 174 -12.99 1.45 -23.71
C LYS A 174 -11.54 1.81 -23.41
N GLY A 175 -10.62 0.86 -23.58
CA GLY A 175 -9.18 1.07 -23.39
C GLY A 175 -8.68 0.79 -21.97
N ASP A 176 -7.35 0.80 -21.79
CA ASP A 176 -6.68 0.38 -20.54
C ASP A 176 -6.99 1.28 -19.32
N TRP A 177 -7.61 2.45 -19.56
CA TRP A 177 -8.04 3.41 -18.53
C TRP A 177 -9.55 3.51 -18.30
N SER A 178 -10.36 2.74 -19.04
CA SER A 178 -11.82 2.69 -18.84
C SER A 178 -12.24 2.16 -17.47
N ILE A 179 -11.38 1.39 -16.82
CA ILE A 179 -11.63 0.83 -15.50
C ILE A 179 -10.99 1.72 -14.44
N GLY A 180 -11.77 2.13 -13.44
CA GLY A 180 -11.32 3.02 -12.37
C GLY A 180 -10.10 2.51 -11.60
N ASN A 181 -9.32 3.43 -11.03
CA ASN A 181 -8.09 3.14 -10.25
C ASN A 181 -8.28 2.09 -9.15
N TYR A 182 -9.46 2.09 -8.53
CA TYR A 182 -9.83 1.15 -7.46
C TYR A 182 -9.62 -0.32 -7.87
N HIS A 183 -9.87 -0.65 -9.14
CA HIS A 183 -9.74 -2.01 -9.65
C HIS A 183 -8.37 -2.33 -10.26
N ARG A 184 -7.46 -1.36 -10.41
CA ARG A 184 -6.21 -1.59 -11.16
C ARG A 184 -5.02 -1.82 -10.25
N VAL A 185 -4.15 -2.76 -10.59
CA VAL A 185 -2.82 -2.88 -9.98
C VAL A 185 -1.80 -2.19 -10.88
N GLN A 186 -1.09 -1.24 -10.31
CA GLN A 186 -0.39 -0.20 -11.04
C GLN A 186 1.13 -0.38 -10.85
N MET A 187 1.88 -0.54 -11.96
CA MET A 187 3.32 -0.86 -11.90
C MET A 187 4.21 0.38 -11.72
N PRO A 188 5.37 0.27 -11.02
CA PRO A 188 5.90 -0.92 -10.36
C PRO A 188 5.15 -1.24 -9.07
N CYS A 189 4.93 -2.52 -8.80
CA CYS A 189 4.24 -2.96 -7.59
C CYS A 189 4.90 -4.17 -6.92
N ILE A 190 4.63 -4.29 -5.62
CA ILE A 190 5.02 -5.41 -4.76
C ILE A 190 3.76 -5.97 -4.10
N ILE A 191 3.55 -7.27 -4.20
CA ILE A 191 2.43 -7.98 -3.57
C ILE A 191 2.99 -8.91 -2.52
N ILE A 192 2.52 -8.78 -1.28
CA ILE A 192 2.97 -9.55 -0.12
C ILE A 192 1.95 -10.64 0.18
N GLU A 193 2.42 -11.88 0.28
CA GLU A 193 1.62 -13.05 0.64
C GLU A 193 2.32 -13.84 1.74
N SER A 194 1.63 -14.08 2.85
CA SER A 194 2.06 -15.03 3.88
C SER A 194 1.76 -16.46 3.41
N LEU A 195 2.81 -17.25 3.20
CA LEU A 195 2.65 -18.63 2.73
C LEU A 195 2.21 -19.54 3.88
N PRO A 196 1.50 -20.65 3.65
CA PRO A 196 1.15 -21.60 4.72
C PRO A 196 2.36 -22.39 5.26
N ARG A 197 3.55 -22.21 4.68
CA ARG A 197 4.78 -22.91 5.07
C ARG A 197 5.39 -22.25 6.31
N SER A 198 5.49 -23.01 7.39
CA SER A 198 6.06 -22.55 8.65
C SER A 198 6.82 -23.65 9.39
N ARG A 199 7.62 -23.23 10.37
CA ARG A 199 8.29 -24.10 11.34
C ARG A 199 8.08 -23.53 12.73
N SER A 200 7.89 -24.40 13.72
CA SER A 200 7.84 -24.02 15.14
C SER A 200 8.95 -24.74 15.90
N LEU A 201 9.62 -24.01 16.79
CA LEU A 201 10.65 -24.52 17.68
C LEU A 201 10.35 -24.05 19.11
N PRO A 202 10.62 -24.85 20.15
CA PRO A 202 10.49 -24.39 21.54
C PRO A 202 11.52 -23.29 21.83
N TYR A 203 11.10 -22.23 22.52
CA TYR A 203 11.99 -21.12 22.88
C TYR A 203 12.72 -21.35 24.20
N GLU A 204 11.99 -21.73 25.25
CA GLU A 204 12.55 -21.93 26.59
C GLU A 204 11.85 -23.09 27.31
N LEU A 205 12.54 -23.68 28.29
CA LEU A 205 12.00 -24.80 29.07
C LEU A 205 10.97 -24.30 30.09
N GLY A 206 9.84 -25.00 30.19
CA GLY A 206 8.80 -24.71 31.18
C GLY A 206 7.83 -23.60 30.78
N SER A 207 8.00 -22.97 29.61
CA SER A 207 7.01 -22.04 29.05
C SER A 207 6.37 -22.57 27.78
N GLY A 208 5.29 -21.91 27.35
CA GLY A 208 4.63 -22.19 26.09
C GLY A 208 5.26 -21.45 24.89
N SER A 209 6.30 -20.66 25.09
CA SER A 209 6.82 -19.77 24.06
C SER A 209 7.45 -20.56 22.90
N LEU A 210 7.17 -20.15 21.67
CA LEU A 210 7.65 -20.76 20.44
C LEU A 210 8.44 -19.75 19.62
N VAL A 211 9.54 -20.19 19.00
CA VAL A 211 10.12 -19.52 17.85
C VAL A 211 9.37 -20.00 16.62
N LEU A 212 8.67 -19.09 15.96
CA LEU A 212 7.94 -19.36 14.73
C LEU A 212 8.74 -18.81 13.55
N GLU A 213 9.08 -19.69 12.62
CA GLU A 213 9.58 -19.31 11.29
C GLU A 213 8.40 -19.35 10.33
N GLN A 214 8.14 -18.25 9.65
CA GLN A 214 7.03 -18.06 8.73
C GLN A 214 7.57 -17.60 7.37
N ASP A 215 7.28 -18.34 6.30
CA ASP A 215 7.68 -17.93 4.96
C ASP A 215 6.67 -16.90 4.41
N ILE A 216 7.19 -15.85 3.78
CA ILE A 216 6.45 -14.77 3.16
C ILE A 216 7.00 -14.58 1.75
N MET A 217 6.12 -14.45 0.77
CA MET A 217 6.46 -14.23 -0.63
C MET A 217 6.15 -12.79 -1.03
N MET A 218 7.12 -12.13 -1.65
CA MET A 218 6.95 -10.82 -2.26
C MET A 218 7.05 -10.97 -3.77
N TYR A 219 5.93 -10.77 -4.48
CA TYR A 219 5.87 -10.76 -5.93
C TYR A 219 6.09 -9.34 -6.43
N ILE A 220 7.08 -9.15 -7.29
CA ILE A 220 7.45 -7.85 -7.85
C ILE A 220 7.13 -7.84 -9.34
N PHE A 221 6.36 -6.84 -9.77
CA PHE A 221 5.99 -6.64 -11.17
C PHE A 221 6.37 -5.24 -11.64
N THR A 222 7.10 -5.15 -12.75
CA THR A 222 7.51 -3.89 -13.34
C THR A 222 7.47 -3.95 -14.88
N GLU A 223 7.51 -2.78 -15.51
CA GLU A 223 7.59 -2.66 -16.97
C GLU A 223 9.02 -2.68 -17.50
N ASN A 224 10.00 -2.41 -16.64
CA ASN A 224 11.42 -2.38 -16.99
C ASN A 224 12.20 -3.37 -16.12
N LYS A 225 13.05 -4.18 -16.77
CA LYS A 225 13.97 -5.11 -16.14
C LYS A 225 14.89 -4.45 -15.10
N ASN A 226 15.30 -3.21 -15.35
CA ASN A 226 16.14 -2.45 -14.42
C ASN A 226 15.44 -2.21 -13.08
N ASP A 227 14.17 -1.76 -13.12
CA ASP A 227 13.42 -1.47 -11.90
C ASP A 227 13.09 -2.75 -11.13
N ARG A 228 12.76 -3.84 -11.84
CA ARG A 228 12.59 -5.15 -11.20
C ARG A 228 13.85 -5.56 -10.44
N ASN A 229 15.02 -5.48 -11.09
CA ASN A 229 16.28 -5.88 -10.46
C ASN A 229 16.59 -4.99 -9.25
N LYS A 230 16.39 -3.68 -9.36
CA LYS A 230 16.56 -2.75 -8.23
C LYS A 230 15.65 -3.11 -7.05
N LEU A 231 14.37 -3.36 -7.30
CA LEU A 231 13.42 -3.72 -6.24
C LEU A 231 13.77 -5.06 -5.59
N LEU A 232 14.16 -6.06 -6.38
CA LEU A 232 14.65 -7.34 -5.87
C LEU A 232 15.91 -7.16 -5.01
N ASP A 233 16.86 -6.34 -5.44
CA ASP A 233 18.08 -6.06 -4.68
C ASP A 233 17.77 -5.31 -3.38
N ILE A 234 16.91 -4.29 -3.41
CA ILE A 234 16.45 -3.55 -2.22
C ILE A 234 15.88 -4.51 -1.18
N ILE A 235 15.01 -5.43 -1.60
CA ILE A 235 14.41 -6.42 -0.69
C ILE A 235 15.47 -7.42 -0.21
N ARG A 236 16.34 -7.90 -1.10
CA ARG A 236 17.37 -8.89 -0.77
C ARG A 236 18.33 -8.42 0.32
N VAL A 237 18.76 -7.15 0.27
CA VAL A 237 19.73 -6.61 1.24
C VAL A 237 19.12 -6.38 2.63
N GLN A 238 17.81 -6.59 2.80
CA GLN A 238 17.16 -6.56 4.12
C GLN A 238 17.38 -7.85 4.93
N GLN A 239 18.09 -8.85 4.38
CA GLN A 239 18.44 -10.06 5.10
C GLN A 239 19.22 -9.71 6.38
N ASP A 240 18.94 -10.44 7.46
CA ASP A 240 19.46 -10.19 8.81
C ASP A 240 19.01 -8.86 9.42
N GLY A 241 17.99 -8.22 8.83
CA GLY A 241 17.31 -7.05 9.35
C GLY A 241 16.23 -7.40 10.38
N VAL A 242 15.90 -6.41 11.23
CA VAL A 242 14.82 -6.51 12.22
C VAL A 242 13.73 -5.50 11.91
N ILE A 243 12.51 -6.00 11.75
CA ILE A 243 11.30 -5.18 11.61
C ILE A 243 10.56 -5.19 12.94
N TYR A 244 10.15 -4.02 13.39
CA TYR A 244 9.30 -3.86 14.58
C TYR A 244 7.84 -4.01 14.17
N LEU A 245 7.13 -4.94 14.79
CA LEU A 245 5.71 -5.16 14.53
C LEU A 245 4.87 -4.47 15.59
N TYR A 246 3.70 -3.99 15.19
CA TYR A 246 2.64 -3.52 16.06
C TYR A 246 1.41 -4.45 16.02
N ASP A 247 0.60 -4.38 17.06
CA ASP A 247 -0.61 -5.19 17.23
C ASP A 247 -1.76 -4.56 16.45
N THR A 248 -2.11 -5.14 15.30
CA THR A 248 -3.19 -4.64 14.45
C THR A 248 -4.55 -4.73 15.12
N ASN A 249 -4.78 -5.72 15.98
CA ASN A 249 -6.06 -5.87 16.70
C ASN A 249 -6.25 -4.73 17.69
N ARG A 250 -5.18 -4.36 18.41
CA ARG A 250 -5.26 -3.27 19.39
C ARG A 250 -5.43 -1.91 18.70
N VAL A 251 -4.78 -1.69 17.57
CA VAL A 251 -4.99 -0.48 16.74
C VAL A 251 -6.45 -0.41 16.26
N ALA A 252 -7.01 -1.54 15.82
CA ALA A 252 -8.40 -1.62 15.38
C ALA A 252 -9.40 -1.37 16.52
N GLN A 253 -9.15 -1.92 17.72
CA GLN A 253 -9.99 -1.72 18.90
C GLN A 253 -10.02 -0.26 19.37
N ASP A 254 -8.88 0.42 19.28
CA ASP A 254 -8.75 1.83 19.66
C ASP A 254 -9.16 2.80 18.52
N ASP A 255 -9.56 2.28 17.35
CA ASP A 255 -9.89 3.03 16.13
C ASP A 255 -8.79 4.00 15.64
N ASN A 256 -7.53 3.65 15.91
CA ASN A 256 -6.35 4.50 15.69
C ASN A 256 -5.63 4.24 14.37
N TYR A 257 -6.33 3.70 13.37
CA TYR A 257 -5.82 3.69 12.00
C TYR A 257 -5.73 5.11 11.44
N ALA A 258 -4.69 5.38 10.65
CA ALA A 258 -4.46 6.68 10.05
C ALA A 258 -5.58 7.11 9.09
N LEU A 259 -6.20 6.16 8.40
CA LEU A 259 -7.23 6.39 7.41
C LEU A 259 -8.59 5.92 7.91
N ASP A 260 -9.63 6.65 7.55
CA ASP A 260 -11.02 6.28 7.80
C ASP A 260 -11.56 5.31 6.72
N TYR A 261 -12.76 4.78 6.90
CA TYR A 261 -13.38 3.80 5.99
C TYR A 261 -13.51 4.28 4.54
N ASN A 262 -13.54 5.60 4.33
CA ASN A 262 -13.63 6.24 3.02
C ASN A 262 -12.25 6.58 2.41
N GLY A 263 -11.15 6.20 3.08
CA GLY A 263 -9.77 6.48 2.65
C GLY A 263 -9.26 7.89 3.00
N SER A 264 -10.03 8.68 3.75
CA SER A 264 -9.61 10.01 4.21
C SER A 264 -8.75 9.95 5.47
N LEU A 265 -7.89 10.95 5.61
CA LEU A 265 -6.94 11.04 6.73
C LEU A 265 -7.67 11.45 8.02
N LYS A 266 -7.51 10.66 9.08
CA LYS A 266 -8.01 11.02 10.41
C LYS A 266 -7.15 12.11 11.06
N PRO A 267 -7.74 13.06 11.80
CA PRO A 267 -6.96 14.00 12.61
C PRO A 267 -6.06 13.27 13.61
N GLY A 268 -4.77 13.62 13.65
CA GLY A 268 -3.81 12.96 14.53
C GLY A 268 -3.41 11.54 14.08
N ALA A 269 -3.55 11.24 12.78
CA ALA A 269 -3.12 9.98 12.18
C ALA A 269 -1.69 9.58 12.62
N LEU A 270 -1.57 8.35 13.12
CA LEU A 270 -0.30 7.77 13.57
C LEU A 270 0.51 7.25 12.38
N MET A 271 1.78 7.59 12.32
CA MET A 271 2.71 7.09 11.31
C MET A 271 3.23 5.71 11.72
N TYR A 272 3.88 5.00 10.80
CA TYR A 272 4.49 3.69 11.11
C TYR A 272 5.39 3.71 12.37
N PRO A 273 6.31 4.69 12.56
CA PRO A 273 7.11 4.79 13.79
C PRO A 273 6.28 4.96 15.08
N ASP A 274 5.17 5.70 15.00
CA ASP A 274 4.28 5.92 16.15
C ASP A 274 3.52 4.63 16.50
N LEU A 275 3.07 3.89 15.49
CA LEU A 275 2.36 2.61 15.68
C LEU A 275 3.27 1.56 16.31
N VAL A 276 4.50 1.39 15.82
CA VAL A 276 5.44 0.41 16.41
C VAL A 276 5.87 0.78 17.83
N THR A 277 5.76 2.05 18.22
CA THR A 277 6.09 2.52 19.56
C THR A 277 4.90 2.40 20.52
N ASN A 278 3.72 2.89 20.11
CA ASN A 278 2.52 2.96 20.96
C ASN A 278 1.76 1.62 21.01
N TYR A 279 1.84 0.83 19.94
CA TYR A 279 1.16 -0.45 19.77
C TYR A 279 2.14 -1.61 19.60
N ALA A 280 3.34 -1.50 20.20
CA ALA A 280 4.41 -2.48 20.08
C ALA A 280 3.92 -3.92 20.35
N TRP A 281 4.20 -4.83 19.42
CA TRP A 281 3.83 -6.23 19.54
C TRP A 281 5.05 -7.14 19.73
N ARG A 282 5.81 -7.36 18.64
CA ARG A 282 6.97 -8.26 18.61
C ARG A 282 7.99 -7.75 17.59
N LYS A 283 9.21 -8.28 17.66
CA LYS A 283 10.23 -8.06 16.62
C LYS A 283 10.22 -9.23 15.65
N CYS A 284 10.36 -8.92 14.37
CA CYS A 284 10.45 -9.87 13.28
C CYS A 284 11.87 -9.85 12.70
N TRP A 285 12.57 -10.97 12.80
CA TRP A 285 13.90 -11.13 12.20
C TRP A 285 13.79 -11.69 10.79
N LEU A 286 14.40 -11.03 9.81
CA LEU A 286 14.43 -11.49 8.42
C LEU A 286 15.59 -12.45 8.20
N LYS A 287 15.37 -13.72 8.55
CA LYS A 287 16.43 -14.74 8.63
C LYS A 287 17.12 -15.05 7.31
N ASN A 288 16.35 -15.12 6.24
CA ASN A 288 16.85 -15.50 4.93
C ASN A 288 15.97 -14.90 3.85
N ILE A 289 16.59 -14.38 2.79
CA ILE A 289 15.87 -13.85 1.63
C ILE A 289 16.44 -14.50 0.37
N SER A 290 15.61 -15.34 -0.27
CA SER A 290 15.96 -16.03 -1.52
C SER A 290 15.17 -15.45 -2.68
N LEU A 291 15.86 -15.05 -3.76
CA LEU A 291 15.23 -14.57 -4.98
C LEU A 291 14.86 -15.74 -5.90
N THR A 292 13.72 -15.64 -6.56
CA THR A 292 13.22 -16.61 -7.53
C THR A 292 12.75 -15.86 -8.78
N GLU A 293 13.12 -16.36 -9.95
CA GLU A 293 12.60 -15.83 -11.21
C GLU A 293 11.18 -16.34 -11.45
N LEU A 294 10.31 -15.46 -11.92
CA LEU A 294 8.97 -15.79 -12.37
C LEU A 294 8.94 -15.65 -13.89
N SER A 295 8.43 -16.67 -14.57
CA SER A 295 8.27 -16.62 -16.02
C SER A 295 7.05 -15.80 -16.40
N THR A 296 7.25 -14.80 -17.26
CA THR A 296 6.18 -14.00 -17.86
C THR A 296 6.09 -14.27 -19.35
N GLN A 297 4.86 -14.33 -19.85
CA GLN A 297 4.60 -14.55 -21.28
C GLN A 297 4.61 -13.23 -22.08
N HIS A 298 4.50 -12.09 -21.41
CA HIS A 298 4.43 -10.78 -22.05
C HIS A 298 5.81 -10.08 -22.08
N PRO A 299 6.28 -9.57 -23.23
CA PRO A 299 7.63 -9.04 -23.39
C PRO A 299 7.91 -7.80 -22.54
N ASN A 300 6.88 -6.99 -22.25
CA ASN A 300 7.01 -5.77 -21.44
C ASN A 300 6.65 -6.01 -19.96
N LEU A 301 6.40 -7.26 -19.55
CA LEU A 301 6.13 -7.58 -18.15
C LEU A 301 7.35 -8.28 -17.58
N HIS A 302 8.01 -7.64 -16.63
CA HIS A 302 9.15 -8.20 -15.92
C HIS A 302 8.75 -8.51 -14.49
N SER A 303 8.77 -9.79 -14.14
CA SER A 303 8.44 -10.27 -12.80
C SER A 303 9.63 -10.91 -12.10
N GLY A 304 9.60 -10.87 -10.78
CA GLY A 304 10.46 -11.67 -9.92
C GLY A 304 9.79 -11.87 -8.57
N ALA A 305 10.30 -12.80 -7.77
CA ALA A 305 9.84 -13.01 -6.42
C ALA A 305 11.00 -13.02 -5.42
N ALA A 306 10.74 -12.53 -4.22
CA ALA A 306 11.60 -12.70 -3.06
C ALA A 306 10.84 -13.51 -2.00
N ARG A 307 11.37 -14.67 -1.65
CA ARG A 307 10.89 -15.45 -0.51
C ARG A 307 11.70 -15.09 0.71
N ILE A 308 11.01 -14.65 1.75
CA ILE A 308 11.56 -14.20 3.02
C ILE A 308 11.14 -15.21 4.08
N THR A 309 12.09 -15.69 4.88
CA THR A 309 11.79 -16.46 6.10
C THR A 309 11.84 -15.50 7.29
N ALA A 310 10.67 -15.17 7.83
CA ALA A 310 10.49 -14.31 9.00
C ALA A 310 10.50 -15.14 10.28
N GLU A 311 11.32 -14.77 11.26
CA GLU A 311 11.42 -15.44 12.56
C GLU A 311 10.89 -14.53 13.67
N ILE A 312 9.97 -15.06 14.48
CA ILE A 312 9.29 -14.32 15.56
C ILE A 312 9.20 -15.19 16.82
N ILE A 313 9.37 -14.57 17.97
CA ILE A 313 9.09 -15.20 19.26
C ILE A 313 7.61 -14.99 19.60
N TYR A 314 6.85 -16.08 19.61
CA TYR A 314 5.43 -16.13 19.89
C TYR A 314 5.19 -16.72 21.28
N ALA A 315 4.72 -15.88 22.20
CA ALA A 315 4.46 -16.21 23.61
C ALA A 315 3.06 -15.78 23.96
#